data_AF-A0A0B6ZBB9-F1
#
_entry.id   AF-A0A0B6ZBB9-F1
#
_cell.length_a   1.000
_cell.length_b   1.000
_cell.length_c   1.000
_cell.angle_alpha   90.00
_cell.angle_beta   90.00
_cell.angle_gamma   90.00
#
_symmetry.space_group_name_H-M   'P 1'
#
loop_
_entity.id
_entity.type
_entity.pdbx_description
1 polymer ?
#
loop_
_entity_poly.entity_id
_entity_poly.type
_entity_poly.pdbx_seq_one_letter_code
_entity_poly.pdbx_strand_id
1 'polypeptide(L)'
;SNIVKENLQKIIAKFSPPQPTRLIGRNVGVKIIDIVCELYNQNLLLCLGKLFQHVSNADLLSVARVSTFWKLALFNDHKAYNRYRQHSRSLSKNNLQRVAGKENCGEKPIDALSVQPLTQPRSLLASVQSQANRGIVPVIPPVTTVKDVLMSDDMLRICPHCQGPAIIKHRQDRATCTNEKCFYDFCTLCFSSFHHPQLCKPLCKAPSRGDVAGTRKSKKNLRRL
;
A
#
# COMPACT_ATOMS: atom_id res chain seq x y z
N SER A 1 20.24 29.18 -36.26
CA SER A 1 21.10 29.89 -35.29
C SER A 1 21.36 29.02 -34.07
N ASN A 2 22.62 28.69 -33.78
CA ASN A 2 23.01 27.88 -32.62
C ASN A 2 22.48 28.45 -31.28
N ILE A 3 22.34 29.78 -31.22
CA ILE A 3 21.79 30.53 -30.09
C ILE A 3 20.35 30.11 -29.75
N VAL A 4 19.49 29.85 -30.74
CA VAL A 4 18.11 29.42 -30.49
C VAL A 4 18.07 28.01 -29.92
N LYS A 5 18.99 27.15 -30.36
CA LYS A 5 19.12 25.77 -29.88
C LYS A 5 19.61 25.72 -28.43
N GLU A 6 20.60 26.53 -28.08
CA GLU A 6 21.07 26.68 -26.70
C GLU A 6 20.01 27.29 -25.78
N ASN A 7 19.29 28.31 -26.25
CA ASN A 7 18.22 28.92 -25.46
C ASN A 7 17.06 27.93 -25.22
N LEU A 8 16.70 27.14 -26.24
CA LEU A 8 15.70 26.08 -26.09
C LEU A 8 16.16 25.00 -25.10
N GLN A 9 17.43 24.59 -25.15
CA GLN A 9 17.99 23.63 -24.19
C GLN A 9 17.99 24.18 -22.74
N LYS A 10 18.32 25.46 -22.55
CA LYS A 10 18.25 26.12 -21.24
C LYS A 10 16.82 26.20 -20.70
N ILE A 11 15.84 26.46 -21.56
CA ILE A 11 14.41 26.46 -21.20
C ILE A 11 13.95 25.05 -20.84
N ILE A 12 14.27 24.05 -21.67
CA ILE A 12 13.92 22.65 -21.38
C ILE A 12 14.57 22.19 -20.07
N ALA A 13 15.84 22.48 -19.82
CA ALA A 13 16.51 22.11 -18.57
C ALA A 13 15.91 22.82 -17.33
N LYS A 14 15.38 24.03 -17.50
CA LYS A 14 14.76 24.83 -16.42
C LYS A 14 13.35 24.37 -16.06
N PHE A 15 12.58 23.93 -17.05
CA PHE A 15 11.16 23.58 -16.89
C PHE A 15 10.88 22.07 -16.94
N SER A 16 11.81 21.27 -17.48
CA SER A 16 11.71 19.82 -17.42
C SER A 16 12.13 19.36 -16.02
N PRO A 17 11.36 18.48 -15.37
CA PRO A 17 11.80 17.89 -14.12
C PRO A 17 13.13 17.14 -14.34
N PRO A 18 14.07 17.22 -13.39
CA PRO A 18 15.41 16.62 -13.52
C PRO A 18 15.37 15.10 -13.65
N GLN A 19 14.22 14.50 -13.33
CA GLN A 19 13.97 13.08 -13.46
C GLN A 19 12.61 12.92 -14.15
N PRO A 20 12.46 11.95 -15.06
CA PRO A 20 11.19 11.68 -15.73
C PRO A 20 10.14 11.27 -14.69
N THR A 21 9.32 12.23 -14.26
CA THR A 21 8.11 12.01 -13.47
C THR A 21 7.06 11.37 -14.37
N ARG A 22 7.30 10.13 -14.82
CA ARG A 22 6.38 9.36 -15.67
C ARG A 22 5.23 8.82 -14.81
N LEU A 23 4.38 9.74 -14.35
CA LEU A 23 3.07 9.45 -13.78
C LEU A 23 2.22 8.64 -14.77
N ILE A 24 2.38 8.90 -16.06
CA ILE A 24 1.70 8.21 -17.16
C ILE A 24 2.60 7.07 -17.65
N GLY A 25 2.05 5.85 -17.70
CA GLY A 25 2.77 4.67 -18.18
C GLY A 25 3.40 3.80 -17.09
N ARG A 26 3.46 4.28 -15.85
CA ARG A 26 4.10 3.56 -14.72
C ARG A 26 3.57 2.16 -14.51
N ASN A 27 2.27 1.96 -14.64
CA ASN A 27 1.63 0.68 -14.36
C ASN A 27 1.26 -0.07 -15.65
N VAL A 28 1.80 0.35 -16.80
CA VAL A 28 1.59 -0.36 -18.06
C VAL A 28 2.23 -1.74 -17.97
N GLY A 29 1.46 -2.78 -18.31
CA GLY A 29 1.87 -4.18 -18.23
C GLY A 29 1.67 -4.85 -16.87
N VAL A 30 1.24 -4.11 -15.84
CA VAL A 30 0.95 -4.68 -14.52
C VAL A 30 -0.44 -5.34 -14.54
N LYS A 31 -0.51 -6.67 -14.32
CA LYS A 31 -1.76 -7.44 -14.38
C LYS A 31 -2.76 -7.08 -13.27
N ILE A 32 -2.28 -6.80 -12.06
CA ILE A 32 -3.10 -6.48 -10.89
C ILE A 32 -2.48 -5.26 -10.20
N ILE A 33 -3.28 -4.23 -9.96
CA ILE A 33 -2.85 -3.00 -9.31
C ILE A 33 -3.62 -2.78 -8.01
N ASP A 34 -2.90 -2.58 -6.92
CA ASP A 34 -3.49 -2.10 -5.67
C ASP A 34 -3.68 -0.57 -5.75
N ILE A 35 -4.89 -0.17 -6.14
CA ILE A 35 -5.25 1.23 -6.36
C ILE A 35 -5.10 2.05 -5.07
N VAL A 36 -5.43 1.49 -3.90
CA VAL A 36 -5.39 2.22 -2.63
C VAL A 36 -3.93 2.46 -2.22
N CYS A 37 -3.09 1.43 -2.30
CA CYS A 37 -1.67 1.57 -2.01
C CYS A 37 -0.97 2.52 -2.98
N GLU A 38 -1.26 2.44 -4.29
CA GLU A 38 -0.64 3.33 -5.28
C GLU A 38 -1.05 4.78 -5.03
N LEU A 39 -2.35 5.06 -4.84
CA LEU A 39 -2.81 6.42 -4.55
C LEU A 39 -2.23 6.96 -3.23
N TYR A 40 -2.10 6.12 -2.20
CA TYR A 40 -1.53 6.51 -0.92
C TYR A 40 -0.03 6.84 -1.04
N ASN A 41 0.75 5.98 -1.70
CA ASN A 41 2.18 6.17 -1.90
C ASN A 41 2.50 7.39 -2.77
N GLN A 42 1.63 7.73 -3.73
CA GLN A 42 1.75 8.94 -4.53
C GLN A 42 1.20 10.20 -3.83
N ASN A 43 0.77 10.09 -2.57
CA ASN A 43 0.18 11.18 -1.79
C ASN A 43 -1.07 11.80 -2.45
N LEU A 44 -1.84 11.00 -3.20
CA LEU A 44 -3.07 11.41 -3.90
C LEU A 44 -4.30 11.24 -2.98
N LEU A 45 -4.21 11.84 -1.79
CA LEU A 45 -5.17 11.65 -0.70
C LEU A 45 -6.58 12.12 -1.05
N LEU A 46 -6.73 13.13 -1.91
CA LEU A 46 -8.03 13.60 -2.39
C LEU A 46 -8.76 12.54 -3.22
N CYS A 47 -8.02 11.79 -4.04
CA CYS A 47 -8.59 10.70 -4.83
C CYS A 47 -9.02 9.54 -3.93
N LEU A 48 -8.21 9.23 -2.91
CA LEU A 48 -8.58 8.26 -1.86
C LEU A 48 -9.85 8.67 -1.12
N GLY A 49 -9.96 9.94 -0.73
CA GLY A 49 -11.16 10.45 -0.05
C GLY A 49 -12.42 10.32 -0.92
N LYS A 50 -12.33 10.61 -2.22
CA LYS A 50 -13.42 10.36 -3.18
C LYS A 50 -13.75 8.88 -3.31
N LEU A 51 -12.74 8.02 -3.40
CA LEU A 51 -12.92 6.57 -3.46
C LEU A 51 -13.67 6.08 -2.21
N PHE A 52 -13.21 6.44 -1.02
CA PHE A 52 -13.84 6.07 0.24
C PHE A 52 -15.23 6.69 0.44
N GLN A 53 -15.52 7.82 -0.21
CA GLN A 53 -16.87 8.38 -0.20
C GLN A 53 -17.89 7.41 -0.82
N HIS A 54 -17.51 6.70 -1.88
CA HIS A 54 -18.36 5.72 -2.56
C HIS A 54 -18.42 4.35 -1.87
N VAL A 55 -17.48 4.06 -0.97
CA VAL A 55 -17.49 2.81 -0.19
C VAL A 55 -18.58 2.88 0.89
N SER A 56 -19.36 1.81 1.07
CA SER A 56 -20.42 1.75 2.08
C SER A 56 -19.86 1.70 3.51
N ASN A 57 -20.65 2.08 4.52
CA ASN A 57 -20.19 2.04 5.91
C ASN A 57 -19.81 0.61 6.39
N ALA A 58 -20.48 -0.42 5.85
CA ALA A 58 -20.16 -1.81 6.12
C ALA A 58 -18.83 -2.21 5.48
N ASP A 59 -18.63 -1.84 4.22
CA ASP A 59 -17.42 -2.19 3.46
C ASP A 59 -16.16 -1.48 3.97
N LEU A 60 -16.30 -0.33 4.65
CA LEU A 60 -15.18 0.32 5.34
C LEU A 60 -14.53 -0.58 6.40
N LEU A 61 -15.30 -1.51 7.00
CA LEU A 61 -14.73 -2.51 7.92
C LEU A 61 -13.88 -3.53 7.18
N SER A 62 -14.30 -3.93 5.98
CA SER A 62 -13.55 -4.82 5.10
C SER A 62 -12.28 -4.14 4.61
N VAL A 63 -12.36 -2.87 4.17
CA VAL A 63 -11.20 -2.03 3.79
C VAL A 63 -10.14 -2.00 4.88
N ALA A 64 -10.54 -1.81 6.14
CA ALA A 64 -9.62 -1.79 7.27
C ALA A 64 -8.93 -3.14 7.57
N ARG A 65 -9.43 -4.25 6.99
CA ARG A 65 -8.91 -5.61 7.14
C ARG A 65 -8.12 -6.12 5.94
N VAL A 66 -8.13 -5.41 4.80
CA VAL A 66 -7.40 -5.82 3.59
C VAL A 66 -5.89 -5.85 3.85
N SER A 67 -5.33 -4.76 4.39
CA SER A 67 -3.92 -4.67 4.74
C SER A 67 -3.66 -3.53 5.73
N THR A 68 -2.46 -3.50 6.32
CA THR A 68 -2.02 -2.39 7.18
C THR A 68 -1.96 -1.06 6.42
N PHE A 69 -1.59 -1.08 5.14
CA PHE A 69 -1.56 0.10 4.27
C PHE A 69 -2.96 0.63 3.98
N TRP A 70 -3.92 -0.26 3.65
CA TRP A 70 -5.31 0.15 3.44
C TRP A 70 -5.92 0.76 4.69
N LYS A 71 -5.60 0.19 5.85
CA LYS A 71 -6.01 0.73 7.15
C LYS A 71 -5.41 2.11 7.41
N LEU A 72 -4.12 2.32 7.13
CA LEU A 72 -3.47 3.64 7.23
C LEU A 72 -4.10 4.66 6.28
N ALA A 73 -4.32 4.28 5.02
CA ALA A 73 -4.97 5.14 4.02
C ALA A 73 -6.38 5.55 4.47
N LEU A 74 -7.16 4.61 5.00
CA LEU A 74 -8.48 4.88 5.57
C LEU A 74 -8.41 5.84 6.76
N PHE A 75 -7.44 5.65 7.66
CA PHE A 75 -7.32 6.46 8.88
C PHE A 75 -6.82 7.89 8.59
N ASN A 76 -6.10 8.07 7.49
CA ASN A 76 -5.65 9.37 7.04
C ASN A 76 -6.80 10.23 6.45
N ASP A 77 -7.87 9.61 5.96
CA ASP A 77 -9.09 10.33 5.57
C ASP A 77 -10.05 10.49 6.76
N HIS A 78 -10.14 11.72 7.27
CA HIS A 78 -10.96 12.02 8.46
C HIS A 78 -12.44 11.68 8.28
N LYS A 79 -13.01 11.83 7.08
CA LYS A 79 -14.45 11.58 6.85
C LYS A 79 -14.73 10.08 6.82
N ALA A 80 -13.93 9.33 6.08
CA ALA A 80 -14.02 7.88 5.98
C ALA A 80 -13.73 7.21 7.34
N TYR A 81 -12.71 7.68 8.05
CA TYR A 81 -12.41 7.19 9.40
C TYR A 81 -13.57 7.43 10.38
N ASN A 82 -14.22 8.59 10.34
CA ASN A 82 -15.37 8.85 11.19
C ASN A 82 -16.55 7.92 10.87
N ARG A 83 -16.84 7.70 9.59
CA ARG A 83 -17.88 6.74 9.16
C ARG A 83 -17.57 5.31 9.64
N TYR A 84 -16.33 4.87 9.44
CA TYR A 84 -15.82 3.59 9.96
C TYR A 84 -16.01 3.47 11.47
N ARG A 85 -15.60 4.49 12.23
CA ARG A 85 -15.68 4.51 13.70
C ARG A 85 -17.12 4.48 14.20
N GLN A 86 -18.01 5.27 13.58
CA GLN A 86 -19.42 5.30 13.93
C GLN A 86 -20.09 3.95 13.67
N HIS A 87 -19.85 3.35 12.50
CA HIS A 87 -20.43 2.07 12.14
C HIS A 87 -19.90 0.93 13.03
N SER A 88 -18.59 0.90 13.30
CA SER A 88 -17.98 -0.06 14.22
C SER A 88 -18.58 0.01 15.63
N ARG A 89 -18.79 1.22 16.15
CA ARG A 89 -19.45 1.44 17.45
C ARG A 89 -20.91 1.00 17.46
N SER A 90 -21.66 1.29 16.39
CA SER A 90 -23.05 0.85 16.28
C SER A 90 -23.16 -0.68 16.32
N LEU A 91 -22.27 -1.38 15.62
CA LEU A 91 -22.22 -2.85 15.68
C LEU A 91 -21.86 -3.38 17.07
N SER A 92 -20.91 -2.76 17.77
CA SER A 92 -20.55 -3.16 19.14
C SER A 92 -21.72 -2.95 20.11
N LYS A 93 -22.43 -1.82 20.01
CA LYS A 93 -23.64 -1.57 20.81
C LYS A 93 -24.76 -2.56 20.51
N ASN A 94 -25.03 -2.82 19.23
CA ASN A 94 -26.06 -3.77 18.81
C ASN A 94 -25.71 -5.20 19.26
N ASN A 95 -24.44 -5.60 19.19
CA ASN A 95 -24.00 -6.90 19.71
C ASN A 95 -24.14 -6.99 21.23
N LEU A 96 -23.79 -5.93 21.97
CA LEU A 96 -23.97 -5.89 23.42
C LEU A 96 -25.46 -5.95 23.81
N GLN A 97 -26.35 -5.25 23.09
CA GLN A 97 -27.80 -5.35 23.30
C GLN A 97 -28.34 -6.75 22.99
N ARG A 98 -27.85 -7.41 21.93
CA ARG A 98 -28.22 -8.80 21.62
C ARG A 98 -27.74 -9.81 22.67
N VAL A 99 -26.64 -9.54 23.35
CA VAL A 99 -26.14 -10.37 24.47
C VAL A 99 -26.90 -10.05 25.76
N ALA A 100 -27.23 -8.78 26.02
CA ALA A 100 -28.01 -8.36 27.17
C ALA A 100 -29.47 -8.86 27.15
N GLY A 101 -30.06 -9.04 25.96
CA GLY A 101 -31.36 -9.70 25.77
C GLY A 101 -31.32 -11.23 25.78
N LYS A 102 -30.21 -11.84 26.23
CA LYS A 102 -30.16 -13.23 26.66
C LYS A 102 -30.08 -13.21 28.18
N GLU A 103 -31.23 -13.13 28.84
CA GLU A 103 -31.39 -13.12 30.30
C GLU A 103 -30.89 -14.38 31.05
N ASN A 104 -29.95 -15.16 30.50
CA ASN A 104 -29.39 -16.37 31.12
C ASN A 104 -27.86 -16.38 31.27
N CYS A 105 -27.20 -15.23 31.17
CA CYS A 105 -25.83 -15.07 31.71
C CYS A 105 -25.86 -14.21 32.98
N GLY A 106 -26.60 -14.68 33.99
CA GLY A 106 -26.45 -14.20 35.35
C GLY A 106 -25.09 -14.67 35.88
N GLU A 107 -24.06 -13.84 35.77
CA GLU A 107 -22.90 -13.94 36.65
C GLU A 107 -23.41 -13.69 38.08
N LYS A 108 -23.60 -14.77 38.84
CA LYS A 108 -23.80 -14.65 40.27
C LYS A 108 -22.54 -13.97 40.85
N PRO A 109 -22.67 -12.93 41.69
CA PRO A 109 -21.51 -12.34 42.35
C PRO A 109 -20.86 -13.44 43.19
N ILE A 110 -19.58 -13.69 42.96
CA ILE A 110 -18.80 -14.58 43.81
C ILE A 110 -18.54 -13.77 45.07
N ASP A 111 -19.27 -14.08 46.14
CA ASP A 111 -19.01 -13.50 47.46
C ASP A 111 -17.56 -13.79 47.86
N ALA A 112 -16.89 -12.71 48.25
CA ALA A 112 -15.46 -12.63 48.45
C ALA A 112 -15.03 -13.31 49.76
N LEU A 113 -14.91 -14.64 49.81
CA LEU A 113 -14.16 -15.34 50.84
C LEU A 113 -13.63 -16.70 50.35
N SER A 114 -12.43 -16.72 49.77
CA SER A 114 -11.39 -17.76 50.02
C SER A 114 -10.23 -17.56 49.05
N VAL A 115 -9.12 -17.03 49.57
CA VAL A 115 -7.85 -16.92 48.86
C VAL A 115 -7.06 -18.20 49.14
N GLN A 116 -6.83 -19.05 48.15
CA GLN A 116 -5.89 -20.17 48.23
C GLN A 116 -5.05 -20.23 46.93
N PRO A 117 -3.71 -20.14 47.00
CA PRO A 117 -2.84 -20.21 45.83
C PRO A 117 -2.50 -21.68 45.48
N LEU A 118 -2.70 -22.09 44.23
CA LEU A 118 -2.50 -23.47 43.75
C LEU A 118 -1.11 -23.72 43.14
N THR A 119 -0.03 -23.29 43.80
CA THR A 119 1.30 -23.86 43.53
C THR A 119 1.48 -25.11 44.37
N GLN A 120 1.16 -26.29 43.82
CA GLN A 120 1.98 -27.53 43.82
C GLN A 120 1.19 -28.83 43.51
N PRO A 121 1.88 -29.89 43.04
CA PRO A 121 1.43 -30.73 41.93
C PRO A 121 0.70 -32.00 42.39
N ARG A 122 -0.21 -32.48 41.56
CA ARG A 122 -0.61 -33.89 41.58
C ARG A 122 -0.47 -34.43 40.17
N SER A 123 0.55 -35.28 39.99
CA SER A 123 0.63 -36.19 38.86
C SER A 123 -0.68 -36.97 38.76
N LEU A 124 -1.06 -37.36 37.55
CA LEU A 124 -1.51 -38.71 37.19
C LEU A 124 -2.04 -38.71 35.75
N LEU A 125 -1.54 -39.69 34.99
CA LEU A 125 -1.97 -40.17 33.67
C LEU A 125 -1.33 -39.53 32.43
N ALA A 126 -0.01 -39.75 32.33
CA ALA A 126 0.61 -40.10 31.07
C ALA A 126 0.17 -41.51 30.67
N SER A 127 -0.68 -41.65 29.64
CA SER A 127 -0.75 -42.75 28.66
C SER A 127 -2.15 -42.80 28.01
N VAL A 128 -2.30 -42.22 26.82
CA VAL A 128 -2.89 -42.87 25.63
C VAL A 128 -2.37 -42.09 24.42
N GLN A 129 -1.35 -42.64 23.78
CA GLN A 129 -1.08 -42.38 22.36
C GLN A 129 -2.12 -43.16 21.55
N SER A 130 -2.82 -42.49 20.65
CA SER A 130 -3.38 -43.07 19.41
C SER A 130 -3.57 -41.93 18.42
N GLN A 131 -2.59 -41.70 17.54
CA GLN A 131 -2.63 -42.17 16.15
C GLN A 131 -3.95 -41.88 15.43
N ALA A 132 -4.03 -40.72 14.76
CA ALA A 132 -4.74 -40.56 13.49
C ALA A 132 -4.41 -39.19 12.85
N ASN A 133 -3.15 -38.98 12.44
CA ASN A 133 -2.84 -37.95 11.45
C ASN A 133 -2.57 -38.67 10.12
N ARG A 134 -3.64 -38.95 9.36
CA ARG A 134 -3.49 -39.40 7.97
C ARG A 134 -3.34 -38.18 7.09
N GLY A 135 -2.11 -37.90 6.70
CA GLY A 135 -1.80 -36.96 5.64
C GLY A 135 -2.44 -37.39 4.33
N ILE A 136 -3.09 -36.43 3.67
CA ILE A 136 -3.45 -36.54 2.25
C ILE A 136 -2.46 -35.66 1.50
N VAL A 137 -1.47 -36.33 0.90
CA VAL A 137 -0.58 -35.77 -0.11
C VAL A 137 -1.26 -35.96 -1.47
N PRO A 138 -1.47 -34.91 -2.29
CA PRO A 138 -1.82 -35.13 -3.69
C PRO A 138 -0.54 -35.49 -4.46
N VAL A 139 -0.47 -36.76 -4.86
CA VAL A 139 0.50 -37.29 -5.82
C VAL A 139 0.17 -36.73 -7.20
N ILE A 140 1.10 -36.04 -7.83
CA ILE A 140 1.04 -35.67 -9.26
C ILE A 140 2.09 -36.53 -9.99
N PRO A 141 1.75 -37.22 -11.09
CA PRO A 141 2.68 -38.11 -11.79
C PRO A 141 3.71 -37.32 -12.63
N PRO A 142 4.89 -37.91 -12.92
CA PRO A 142 5.94 -37.24 -13.65
C PRO A 142 5.68 -37.34 -15.16
N VAL A 143 5.71 -36.20 -15.85
CA VAL A 143 5.86 -36.16 -17.31
C VAL A 143 7.22 -35.58 -17.63
N THR A 144 8.00 -36.40 -18.31
CA THR A 144 9.38 -36.21 -18.76
C THR A 144 9.51 -35.12 -19.81
N THR A 145 10.58 -34.33 -19.65
CA THR A 145 11.45 -33.75 -20.67
C THR A 145 10.80 -33.02 -21.85
N VAL A 146 10.83 -31.69 -21.78
CA VAL A 146 11.33 -30.90 -22.90
C VAL A 146 12.25 -29.82 -22.36
N LYS A 147 13.50 -29.84 -22.83
CA LYS A 147 14.46 -28.74 -22.66
C LYS A 147 13.83 -27.51 -23.30
N ASP A 148 13.51 -26.53 -22.48
CA ASP A 148 14.03 -25.18 -22.64
C ASP A 148 13.92 -24.50 -21.29
N VAL A 149 15.08 -24.16 -20.75
CA VAL A 149 15.23 -23.27 -19.62
C VAL A 149 14.73 -21.90 -20.09
N LEU A 150 13.42 -21.68 -20.04
CA LEU A 150 12.86 -20.34 -20.02
C LEU A 150 13.26 -19.76 -18.68
N MET A 151 14.42 -19.10 -18.70
CA MET A 151 14.98 -18.30 -17.64
C MET A 151 13.85 -17.50 -16.98
N SER A 152 13.72 -17.77 -15.68
CA SER A 152 12.85 -17.17 -14.67
C SER A 152 12.20 -15.84 -15.06
N ASP A 153 10.87 -15.75 -14.89
CA ASP A 153 10.05 -14.62 -14.39
C ASP A 153 10.72 -13.23 -14.23
N ASP A 154 11.49 -12.80 -15.22
CA ASP A 154 12.16 -11.51 -15.24
C ASP A 154 11.05 -10.48 -15.43
N MET A 155 10.60 -9.94 -14.31
CA MET A 155 9.60 -8.89 -14.29
C MET A 155 10.25 -7.64 -14.88
N LEU A 156 10.09 -7.49 -16.19
CA LEU A 156 10.68 -6.39 -16.95
C LEU A 156 9.84 -5.12 -16.76
N ARG A 157 10.53 -3.98 -16.60
CA ARG A 157 9.97 -2.63 -16.69
C ARG A 157 10.48 -1.91 -17.92
N ILE A 158 9.79 -0.83 -18.28
CA ILE A 158 10.23 0.12 -19.30
C ILE A 158 11.22 1.12 -18.67
N CYS A 159 12.39 1.26 -19.28
CA CYS A 159 13.39 2.24 -18.88
C CYS A 159 12.88 3.68 -19.07
N PRO A 160 12.98 4.55 -18.06
CA PRO A 160 12.47 5.91 -18.16
C PRO A 160 13.36 6.84 -19.01
N HIS A 161 14.58 6.44 -19.37
CA HIS A 161 15.46 7.18 -20.29
C HIS A 161 15.24 6.77 -21.75
N CYS A 162 15.36 5.48 -22.07
CA CYS A 162 15.40 4.99 -23.44
C CYS A 162 14.17 4.17 -23.87
N GLN A 163 13.23 3.92 -22.96
CA GLN A 163 12.06 3.06 -23.17
C GLN A 163 12.35 1.58 -23.47
N GLY A 164 13.62 1.17 -23.43
CA GLY A 164 14.02 -0.23 -23.55
C GLY A 164 13.66 -1.07 -22.31
N PRO A 165 13.79 -2.40 -22.40
CA PRO A 165 13.56 -3.28 -21.26
C PRO A 165 14.54 -2.99 -20.11
N ALA A 166 14.07 -3.20 -18.89
CA ALA A 166 14.85 -3.06 -17.67
C ALA A 166 14.47 -4.19 -16.70
N ILE A 167 15.46 -4.85 -16.13
CA ILE A 167 15.27 -5.98 -15.20
C ILE A 167 14.97 -5.43 -13.81
N ILE A 168 13.85 -5.85 -13.20
CA ILE A 168 13.51 -5.49 -11.82
C ILE A 168 14.25 -6.40 -10.83
N LYS A 169 14.85 -5.79 -9.81
CA LYS A 169 15.35 -6.48 -8.61
C LYS A 169 14.25 -6.51 -7.56
N HIS A 170 13.50 -7.61 -7.51
CA HIS A 170 12.24 -7.76 -6.76
C HIS A 170 12.24 -7.41 -5.26
N ARG A 171 13.42 -7.30 -4.63
CA ARG A 171 13.54 -7.01 -3.20
C ARG A 171 14.10 -5.62 -2.89
N GLN A 172 14.37 -4.81 -3.89
CA GLN A 172 15.14 -3.56 -3.73
C GLN A 172 14.46 -2.33 -4.35
N ASP A 173 13.20 -2.44 -4.79
CA ASP A 173 12.50 -1.37 -5.52
C ASP A 173 13.37 -0.75 -6.63
N ARG A 174 14.20 -1.56 -7.28
CA ARG A 174 15.27 -1.15 -8.21
C ARG A 174 15.09 -1.84 -9.55
N ALA A 175 15.38 -1.15 -10.64
CA ALA A 175 15.44 -1.74 -11.96
C ALA A 175 16.62 -1.17 -12.76
N THR A 176 17.22 -2.02 -13.59
CA THR A 176 18.39 -1.66 -14.39
C THR A 176 18.09 -1.93 -15.87
N CYS A 177 18.28 -0.92 -16.72
CA CYS A 177 18.04 -1.04 -18.15
C CYS A 177 19.00 -2.05 -18.80
N THR A 178 18.47 -2.93 -19.66
CA THR A 178 19.26 -3.93 -20.39
C THR A 178 19.86 -3.40 -21.68
N ASN A 179 19.44 -2.21 -22.13
CA ASN A 179 20.00 -1.59 -23.33
C ASN A 179 21.47 -1.18 -23.08
N GLU A 180 22.38 -1.70 -23.90
CA GLU A 180 23.83 -1.50 -23.85
C GLU A 180 24.27 -0.04 -23.93
N LYS A 181 23.42 0.86 -24.41
CA LYS A 181 23.73 2.30 -24.47
C LYS A 181 23.16 3.10 -23.30
N CYS A 182 22.29 2.50 -22.48
CA CYS A 182 21.54 3.21 -21.46
C CYS A 182 22.00 2.85 -20.05
N PHE A 183 22.01 1.55 -19.71
CA PHE A 183 22.35 1.03 -18.38
C PHE A 183 21.76 1.79 -17.18
N TYR A 184 20.66 2.51 -17.39
CA TYR A 184 20.11 3.39 -16.38
C TYR A 184 19.56 2.57 -15.23
N ASP A 185 20.04 2.88 -14.03
CA ASP A 185 19.67 2.22 -12.79
C ASP A 185 18.78 3.12 -11.95
N PHE A 186 17.54 2.68 -11.74
CA PHE A 186 16.49 3.53 -11.24
C PHE A 186 15.64 2.85 -10.18
N CYS A 187 15.06 3.69 -9.31
CA CYS A 187 14.05 3.26 -8.37
C CYS A 187 12.74 3.02 -9.11
N THR A 188 12.18 1.82 -9.00
CA THR A 188 10.87 1.45 -9.56
C THR A 188 9.71 2.24 -8.94
N LEU A 189 9.92 2.83 -7.75
CA LEU A 189 8.90 3.61 -7.04
C LEU A 189 8.84 5.08 -7.45
N CYS A 190 9.87 5.68 -8.01
CA CYS A 190 9.84 7.10 -8.41
C CYS A 190 10.46 7.36 -9.79
N PHE A 191 10.96 6.32 -10.46
CA PHE A 191 11.70 6.35 -11.73
C PHE A 191 12.93 7.24 -11.75
N SER A 192 13.33 7.67 -10.58
CA SER A 192 14.54 8.44 -10.41
C SER A 192 15.74 7.53 -10.29
N SER A 193 16.94 8.08 -10.43
CA SER A 193 18.19 7.38 -10.16
C SER A 193 18.09 6.69 -8.80
N PHE A 194 18.52 5.44 -8.75
CA PHE A 194 18.37 4.62 -7.56
C PHE A 194 19.00 5.31 -6.32
N HIS A 195 18.24 5.36 -5.21
CA HIS A 195 18.55 6.23 -4.07
C HIS A 195 18.41 5.56 -2.69
N HIS A 196 18.46 4.22 -2.60
CA HIS A 196 18.47 3.54 -1.30
C HIS A 196 19.72 3.93 -0.49
N PRO A 197 19.61 4.22 0.82
CA PRO A 197 18.45 4.01 1.72
C PRO A 197 17.49 5.19 1.84
N GLN A 198 17.68 6.26 1.06
CA GLN A 198 16.84 7.46 1.13
C GLN A 198 15.42 7.15 0.62
N LEU A 199 14.42 7.73 1.27
CA LEU A 199 13.02 7.64 0.82
C LEU A 199 12.83 8.36 -0.52
N CYS A 200 11.86 7.90 -1.29
CA CYS A 200 11.44 8.60 -2.52
C CYS A 200 11.04 10.04 -2.18
N LYS A 201 11.53 11.00 -2.96
CA LYS A 201 11.08 12.38 -2.84
C LYS A 201 9.61 12.44 -3.30
N PRO A 202 8.69 12.98 -2.50
CA PRO A 202 7.29 13.08 -2.90
C PRO A 202 7.17 13.94 -4.15
N LEU A 203 6.45 13.43 -5.16
CA LEU A 203 6.20 14.12 -6.43
C LEU A 203 5.39 15.41 -6.25
N CYS A 204 4.57 15.48 -5.20
CA CYS A 204 3.83 16.65 -4.81
C CYS A 204 4.45 17.26 -3.54
N LYS A 205 4.96 18.50 -3.64
CA LYS A 205 5.18 19.33 -2.45
C LYS A 205 3.80 19.55 -1.82
N ALA A 206 3.66 19.29 -0.52
CA ALA A 206 2.45 19.69 0.20
C ALA A 206 2.22 21.18 -0.07
N PRO A 207 0.98 21.62 -0.34
CA PRO A 207 0.71 23.03 -0.52
C PRO A 207 1.24 23.76 0.71
N SER A 208 2.16 24.70 0.50
CA SER A 208 2.60 25.57 1.58
C SER A 208 1.35 26.28 2.10
N ARG A 209 1.23 26.48 3.42
CA ARG A 209 0.06 27.16 4.01
C ARG A 209 -0.21 28.57 3.42
N GLY A 210 0.67 29.09 2.56
CA GLY A 210 0.55 30.37 1.88
C GLY A 210 -0.02 30.35 0.46
N ASP A 211 -0.08 29.20 -0.22
CA ASP A 211 -0.44 29.12 -1.65
C ASP A 211 -1.90 28.69 -1.87
N VAL A 212 -2.82 29.31 -1.13
CA VAL A 212 -4.26 29.14 -1.36
C VAL A 212 -4.69 30.08 -2.49
N ALA A 213 -5.29 29.53 -3.53
CA ALA A 213 -5.89 30.31 -4.61
C ALA A 213 -6.95 31.26 -4.03
N GLY A 214 -6.89 32.55 -4.42
CA GLY A 214 -7.82 33.58 -3.93
C GLY A 214 -7.27 34.51 -2.86
N THR A 215 -6.05 34.28 -2.35
CA THR A 215 -5.38 35.25 -1.45
C THR A 215 -5.18 36.61 -2.13
N ARG A 216 -5.12 37.68 -1.33
CA ARG A 216 -4.91 39.07 -1.81
C ARG A 216 -3.63 39.19 -2.66
N LYS A 217 -2.59 38.40 -2.34
CA LYS A 217 -1.33 38.34 -3.10
C LYS A 217 -1.50 37.61 -4.44
N SER A 218 -2.21 36.48 -4.47
CA SER A 218 -2.56 35.74 -5.70
C SER A 218 -3.38 36.60 -6.67
N LYS A 219 -4.42 37.30 -6.18
CA LYS A 219 -5.24 38.21 -6.99
C LYS A 219 -4.44 39.41 -7.52
N LYS A 220 -3.46 39.93 -6.77
CA LYS A 220 -2.62 41.06 -7.21
C LYS A 220 -1.64 40.65 -8.31
N ASN A 221 -1.13 39.42 -8.29
CA ASN A 221 -0.26 38.89 -9.35
C ASN A 221 -1.02 38.59 -10.65
N LEU A 222 -2.27 38.10 -10.57
CA LEU A 222 -3.09 37.88 -11.76
C LEU A 222 -3.50 39.19 -12.48
N ARG A 223 -3.56 40.31 -11.75
CA ARG A 223 -3.82 41.63 -12.35
C ARG A 223 -2.61 42.24 -13.08
N ARG A 224 -1.45 41.58 -13.04
CA ARG A 224 -0.21 42.03 -13.68
C ARG A 224 0.16 41.21 -14.92
N LEU A 225 -0.68 40.24 -15.29
CA LEU A 225 -0.66 39.53 -16.57
C LEU A 225 -1.72 40.17 -17.48
#